data_AF-A0A957D8N0-F1
#
_entry.id   AF-A0A957D8N0-F1
#
_cell.length_a   1.000
_cell.length_b   1.000
_cell.length_c   1.000
_cell.angle_alpha   90.00
_cell.angle_beta   90.00
_cell.angle_gamma   90.00
#
_symmetry.space_group_name_H-M   'P 1'
#
loop_
_entity.id
_entity.type
_entity.pdbx_description
1 polymer ?
#
loop_
_entity_poly.entity_id
_entity_poly.type
_entity_poly.pdbx_seq_one_letter_code
_entity_poly.pdbx_strand_id
1 'polypeptide(L)'
;ANPAQLTLHHIPTIQDLPGSYDWVIAFPEADPGVPWEDYLWAGLSTAVSKPGHLLLTAKSSFIFRLLAVPHPFHKKNDRKKHGYRALLLKST
;
A
#
# COMPACT_ATOMS: atom_id res chain seq x y z
N ALA A 1 -20.62 -32.70 -15.29
CA ALA A 1 -20.35 -31.91 -14.07
C ALA A 1 -19.24 -30.93 -14.40
N ASN A 2 -19.54 -29.63 -14.38
CA ASN A 2 -18.56 -28.57 -14.66
C ASN A 2 -17.97 -28.13 -13.32
N PRO A 3 -16.67 -28.33 -13.03
CA PRO A 3 -16.09 -27.79 -11.82
C PRO A 3 -16.03 -26.27 -12.00
N ALA A 4 -16.88 -25.54 -11.30
CA ALA A 4 -16.77 -24.10 -11.18
C ALA A 4 -15.39 -23.80 -10.58
N GLN A 5 -14.48 -23.35 -11.43
CA GLN A 5 -13.15 -22.89 -11.08
C GLN A 5 -13.34 -21.63 -10.23
N LEU A 6 -13.27 -21.80 -8.91
CA LEU A 6 -13.28 -20.71 -7.92
C LEU A 6 -12.01 -19.89 -8.09
N THR A 7 -12.02 -18.91 -9.00
CA THR A 7 -11.04 -17.84 -9.01
C THR A 7 -11.37 -16.89 -7.86
N LEU A 8 -10.80 -17.19 -6.68
CA LEU A 8 -10.71 -16.25 -5.57
C LEU A 8 -9.83 -15.07 -6.00
N HIS A 9 -10.41 -14.12 -6.71
CA HIS A 9 -9.84 -12.80 -6.90
C HIS A 9 -9.98 -12.07 -5.57
N HIS A 10 -9.10 -12.39 -4.62
CA HIS A 10 -9.04 -11.69 -3.33
C HIS A 10 -8.37 -10.33 -3.57
N ILE A 11 -9.14 -9.38 -4.12
CA ILE A 11 -8.69 -7.99 -4.19
C ILE A 11 -8.53 -7.54 -2.72
N PRO A 12 -7.34 -7.12 -2.30
CA PRO A 12 -7.12 -6.69 -0.92
C PRO A 12 -7.99 -5.47 -0.65
N THR A 13 -8.93 -5.62 0.27
CA THR A 13 -9.71 -4.50 0.78
C THR A 13 -8.88 -3.83 1.87
N ILE A 14 -8.40 -2.62 1.59
CA ILE A 14 -8.08 -1.68 2.68
C ILE A 14 -9.42 -1.48 3.40
N GLN A 15 -9.51 -1.74 4.71
CA GLN A 15 -10.77 -1.55 5.44
C GLN A 15 -11.31 -0.14 5.15
N ASP A 16 -12.38 -0.10 4.35
CA ASP A 16 -12.89 1.11 3.71
C ASP A 16 -13.51 2.03 4.76
N LEU A 17 -12.71 2.93 5.33
CA LEU A 17 -13.24 4.14 5.91
C LEU A 17 -13.47 5.13 4.76
N PRO A 18 -14.73 5.52 4.48
CA PRO A 18 -15.02 6.41 3.37
C PRO A 18 -14.45 7.81 3.66
N GLY A 19 -13.73 8.36 2.68
CA GLY A 19 -13.21 9.73 2.73
C GLY A 19 -11.74 9.83 2.35
N SER A 20 -11.23 11.06 2.44
CA SER A 20 -9.81 11.37 2.30
C SER A 20 -9.27 11.97 3.60
N TYR A 21 -8.03 11.63 3.92
CA TYR A 21 -7.41 11.94 5.21
C TYR A 21 -6.07 12.64 5.02
N ASP A 22 -5.81 13.65 5.83
CA ASP A 22 -4.53 14.38 5.83
C ASP A 22 -3.36 13.52 6.30
N TRP A 23 -3.66 12.48 7.07
CA TRP A 23 -2.72 11.48 7.54
C TRP A 23 -3.30 10.08 7.37
N VAL A 24 -2.56 9.23 6.67
CA VAL A 24 -2.83 7.79 6.57
C VAL A 24 -1.61 7.04 7.06
N ILE A 25 -1.82 6.02 7.90
CA ILE A 25 -0.78 5.10 8.34
C ILE A 25 -1.15 3.71 7.83
N ALA A 26 -0.27 3.10 7.04
CA ALA A 26 -0.51 1.82 6.40
C ALA A 26 0.55 0.79 6.81
N PHE A 27 0.07 -0.38 7.22
CA PHE A 27 0.86 -1.54 7.64
C PHE A 27 0.57 -2.73 6.71
N PRO A 28 0.92 -2.68 5.42
CA PRO A 28 0.58 -3.76 4.52
C PRO A 28 1.42 -5.00 4.87
N GLU A 29 0.76 -6.14 4.99
CA GLU A 29 1.41 -7.43 5.17
C GLU A 29 1.58 -8.11 3.80
N ALA A 30 2.77 -8.66 3.55
CA ALA A 30 3.02 -9.38 2.31
C ALA A 30 2.20 -10.68 2.30
N ASP A 31 1.18 -10.73 1.45
CA ASP A 31 0.39 -11.92 1.18
C ASP A 31 0.75 -12.42 -0.24
N PRO A 32 1.27 -13.66 -0.40
CA PRO A 32 1.68 -14.18 -1.69
C PRO A 32 0.52 -14.35 -2.70
N GLY A 33 -0.74 -14.36 -2.26
CA GLY A 33 -1.90 -14.40 -3.15
C GLY A 33 -2.34 -13.02 -3.67
N VAL A 34 -1.75 -11.95 -3.14
CA VAL A 34 -2.20 -10.58 -3.37
C VAL A 34 -1.12 -9.79 -4.12
N PRO A 35 -1.38 -9.34 -5.35
CA PRO A 35 -0.47 -8.48 -6.10
C PRO A 35 -0.56 -7.04 -5.57
N TRP A 36 -0.06 -6.80 -4.37
CA TRP A 36 -0.15 -5.51 -3.67
C TRP A 36 0.36 -4.33 -4.50
N GLU A 37 1.36 -4.58 -5.35
CA GLU A 37 1.92 -3.64 -6.31
C GLU A 37 0.85 -2.98 -7.20
N ASP A 38 -0.21 -3.71 -7.55
CA ASP A 38 -1.26 -3.25 -8.47
C ASP A 38 -2.37 -2.49 -7.76
N TYR A 39 -2.60 -2.77 -6.46
CA TYR A 39 -3.78 -2.30 -5.73
C TYR A 39 -3.45 -1.27 -4.63
N LEU A 40 -2.30 -1.42 -3.97
CA LEU A 40 -1.99 -0.64 -2.77
C LEU A 40 -1.90 0.85 -3.08
N TRP A 41 -1.16 1.23 -4.12
CA TRP A 41 -0.96 2.64 -4.45
C TRP A 41 -2.25 3.32 -4.89
N ALA A 42 -3.11 2.61 -5.62
CA ALA A 42 -4.42 3.12 -6.02
C ALA A 42 -5.29 3.40 -4.77
N GLY A 43 -5.44 2.42 -3.87
CA GLY A 43 -6.23 2.59 -2.66
C GLY A 43 -5.66 3.65 -1.70
N LEU A 44 -4.34 3.74 -1.57
CA LEU A 44 -3.73 4.81 -0.76
C LEU A 44 -3.89 6.18 -1.41
N SER A 45 -3.91 6.28 -2.74
CA SER A 45 -4.08 7.56 -3.44
C SER A 45 -5.49 8.13 -3.30
N THR A 46 -6.50 7.27 -3.11
CA THR A 46 -7.87 7.70 -2.82
C THR A 46 -8.06 8.04 -1.35
N ALA A 47 -7.35 7.36 -0.44
CA ALA A 47 -7.45 7.58 0.99
C ALA A 47 -6.68 8.82 1.49
N VAL A 48 -5.57 9.21 0.83
CA VAL A 48 -4.74 10.35 1.26
C VAL A 48 -5.22 11.63 0.57
N SER A 49 -5.52 12.67 1.35
CA SER A 49 -5.91 13.98 0.82
C SER A 49 -4.80 14.63 -0.02
N LYS A 50 -5.16 15.63 -0.83
CA LYS A 50 -4.21 16.45 -1.60
C LYS A 50 -4.28 17.90 -1.09
N PRO A 51 -3.26 18.40 -0.36
CA PRO A 51 -2.04 17.72 0.09
C PRO A 51 -2.23 16.90 1.38
N GLY A 52 -1.58 15.73 1.47
CA GLY A 52 -1.68 14.82 2.61
C GLY A 52 -0.42 13.97 2.80
N HIS A 53 -0.36 13.23 3.91
CA HIS A 53 0.80 12.44 4.32
C HIS A 53 0.45 10.95 4.48
N LEU A 54 1.41 10.10 4.10
CA LEU A 54 1.32 8.66 4.22
C LEU A 54 2.55 8.13 4.96
N LEU A 55 2.33 7.42 6.08
CA LEU A 55 3.35 6.61 6.72
C LEU A 55 3.14 5.14 6.34
N LEU A 56 4.03 4.60 5.52
CA LEU A 56 3.99 3.21 5.07
C LEU A 56 5.06 2.40 5.79
N THR A 57 4.69 1.30 6.44
CA THR A 57 5.65 0.48 7.19
C THR A 57 5.42 -1.02 6.97
N ALA A 58 6.46 -1.71 6.52
CA ALA A 58 6.44 -3.16 6.31
C ALA A 58 7.87 -3.75 6.26
N LYS A 59 7.99 -5.05 5.93
CA LYS A 59 9.29 -5.68 5.68
C LYS A 59 10.04 -4.94 4.56
N SER A 60 11.34 -4.73 4.74
CA SER A 60 12.17 -3.92 3.83
C SER A 60 12.15 -4.43 2.40
N SER A 61 12.18 -5.75 2.21
CA SER A 61 12.12 -6.39 0.89
C SER A 61 10.80 -6.15 0.18
N PHE A 62 9.70 -6.14 0.94
CA PHE A 62 8.38 -5.87 0.39
C PHE A 62 8.23 -4.39 0.00
N ILE A 63 8.63 -3.47 0.88
CA ILE A 63 8.66 -2.04 0.56
C ILE A 63 9.53 -1.75 -0.67
N PHE A 64 10.66 -2.43 -0.81
CA PHE A 64 11.52 -2.29 -2.00
C PHE A 64 10.79 -2.67 -3.29
N ARG A 65 9.99 -3.76 -3.28
CA ARG A 65 9.15 -4.14 -4.43
C ARG A 65 8.05 -3.12 -4.72
N LEU A 66 7.33 -2.67 -3.69
CA LEU A 66 6.28 -1.66 -3.83
C LEU A 66 6.78 -0.35 -4.44
N LEU A 67 7.97 0.11 -4.02
CA LEU A 67 8.60 1.31 -4.56
C LEU A 67 9.17 1.17 -5.98
N ALA A 68 9.29 -0.05 -6.51
CA ALA A 68 9.70 -0.26 -7.89
C ALA A 68 8.57 0.07 -8.89
N VAL A 69 7.33 0.15 -8.39
CA VAL A 69 6.14 0.48 -9.19
C VAL A 69 5.86 1.99 -9.12
N PRO A 70 5.47 2.63 -10.23
CA PRO A 70 5.07 4.03 -10.22
C PRO A 70 3.98 4.33 -9.19
N HIS A 71 4.14 5.41 -8.42
CA HIS A 71 3.19 5.84 -7.42
C HIS A 71 3.10 7.37 -7.36
N PRO A 72 1.95 7.96 -6.95
CA PRO A 72 1.74 9.41 -7.00
C PRO A 72 2.36 10.17 -5.82
N PHE A 73 3.04 9.49 -4.89
CA PHE A 73 3.59 10.12 -3.69
C PHE A 73 5.06 10.51 -3.83
N HIS A 74 5.45 11.61 -3.18
CA HIS A 74 6.83 12.02 -3.04
C HIS A 74 7.43 11.53 -1.73
N LYS A 75 8.60 10.87 -1.80
CA LYS A 75 9.33 10.41 -0.61
C LYS A 75 9.90 11.58 0.19
N LYS A 76 9.59 11.63 1.49
CA LYS A 76 10.11 12.62 2.45
C LYS A 76 11.11 12.01 3.42
N ASN A 77 10.86 10.79 3.91
CA ASN A 77 11.75 10.11 4.84
C ASN A 77 11.75 8.60 4.61
N ASP A 78 12.87 7.94 4.92
CA ASP A 78 13.07 6.49 4.80
C ASP A 78 13.93 6.03 5.97
N ARG A 79 13.35 5.20 6.85
CA ARG A 79 14.04 4.61 7.99
C ARG A 79 13.95 3.09 7.93
N LYS A 80 15.09 2.42 8.06
CA LYS A 80 15.19 0.96 8.11
C LYS A 80 15.71 0.53 9.47
N LYS A 81 15.06 -0.47 10.09
CA LYS A 81 15.45 -1.04 11.38
C LYS A 81 15.02 -2.51 11.48
N HIS A 82 15.92 -3.40 11.91
CA HIS A 82 15.67 -4.84 12.12
C HIS A 82 14.90 -5.54 10.98
N GLY A 83 15.22 -5.25 9.71
CA GLY A 83 14.57 -5.86 8.56
C GLY A 83 13.24 -5.21 8.14
N TYR A 84 12.73 -4.26 8.91
CA TYR A 84 11.55 -3.44 8.57
C TYR A 84 11.98 -2.06 8.04
N ARG A 85 11.10 -1.45 7.25
CA ARG A 85 11.27 -0.11 6.70
C ARG A 85 10.00 0.70 6.89
N ALA A 86 10.16 1.94 7.36
CA ALA A 86 9.12 2.95 7.45
C ALA A 86 9.43 4.09 6.46
N LEU A 87 8.45 4.44 5.63
CA LEU A 87 8.51 5.50 4.63
C LEU A 87 7.51 6.57 4.97
N LEU A 88 7.97 7.82 5.05
CA LEU A 88 7.09 8.98 5.03
C LEU A 88 6.99 9.49 3.60
N LEU A 89 5.78 9.50 3.08
CA LEU A 89 5.43 9.92 1.73
C LEU A 89 4.44 11.10 1.80
N LYS A 90 4.48 11.99 0.80
CA LYS A 90 3.60 13.15 0.69
C LYS A 90 2.85 13.13 -0.63
N SER A 91 1.54 13.32 -0.58
CA SER A 91 0.67 13.51 -1.74
C SER A 91 0.83 14.93 -2.29
N THR A 92 0.93 15.06 -3.61
CA THR A 92 0.98 16.33 -4.35
C THR A 92 -0.31 16.64 -5.05
#